data_AF-A0A511YPY6-F1
#
_entry.id   AF-A0A511YPY6-F1
#
_cell.length_a   1.000
_cell.length_b   1.000
_cell.length_c   1.000
_cell.angle_alpha   90.00
_cell.angle_beta   90.00
_cell.angle_gamma   90.00
#
_symmetry.space_group_name_H-M   'P 1'
#
loop_
_entity.id
_entity.type
_entity.pdbx_description
1 polymer ?
#
loop_
_entity_poly.entity_id
_entity_poly.type
_entity_poly.pdbx_seq_one_letter_code
_entity_poly.pdbx_strand_id
1 'polypeptide(L)'
;MVSEYLKQHTAAYHDAAEELFNSKKIFNRTFTLEDYKKIIGTNYLMLLHSEDQIFSSLSGDLADKLQLKERKKLPLIEKDLASLSLENKTPAHDLEFANANEALGALYVIEGSTLGGNVIARQLSKTEGFDEVTFNFFGCYQENTGAMWKNFKEVLDTEVAEKNYDEVLSGAKKLYTFLLNVN
;
A
#
# COMPACT_ATOMS: atom_id res chain seq x y z
N MET A 1 11.02 -15.94 -10.14
CA MET A 1 10.58 -14.54 -10.27
C MET A 1 10.42 -13.98 -8.88
N VAL A 2 10.88 -12.76 -8.63
CA VAL A 2 10.93 -12.19 -7.29
C VAL A 2 9.53 -11.96 -6.74
N SER A 3 8.55 -11.64 -7.59
CA SER A 3 7.16 -11.42 -7.19
C SER A 3 6.54 -12.65 -6.49
N GLU A 4 6.76 -13.85 -7.03
CA GLU A 4 6.31 -15.11 -6.40
C GLU A 4 7.10 -15.43 -5.13
N TYR A 5 8.40 -15.13 -5.11
CA TYR A 5 9.22 -15.26 -3.91
C TYR A 5 8.67 -14.38 -2.77
N LEU A 6 8.39 -13.11 -3.05
CA LEU A 6 7.79 -12.19 -2.07
C LEU A 6 6.44 -12.70 -1.59
N LYS A 7 5.53 -13.05 -2.51
CA LYS A 7 4.19 -13.57 -2.17
C LYS A 7 4.26 -14.73 -1.19
N GLN A 8 5.16 -15.69 -1.41
CA GLN A 8 5.34 -16.83 -0.52
C GLN A 8 5.88 -16.41 0.85
N HIS A 9 6.87 -15.51 0.89
CA HIS A 9 7.60 -15.16 2.11
C HIS A 9 6.99 -13.99 2.90
N THR A 10 5.95 -13.34 2.38
CA THR A 10 5.19 -12.29 3.08
C THR A 10 3.75 -12.69 3.39
N ALA A 11 3.35 -13.95 3.13
CA ALA A 11 1.97 -14.42 3.34
C ALA A 11 1.47 -14.17 4.78
N ALA A 12 2.26 -14.51 5.79
CA ALA A 12 1.87 -14.28 7.19
C ALA A 12 1.70 -12.78 7.54
N TYR A 13 2.48 -11.90 6.93
CA TYR A 13 2.34 -10.45 7.12
C TYR A 13 1.10 -9.91 6.43
N HIS A 14 0.79 -10.43 5.22
CA HIS A 14 -0.44 -10.11 4.52
C HIS A 14 -1.67 -10.51 5.34
N ASP A 15 -1.70 -11.74 5.86
CA ASP A 15 -2.80 -12.24 6.70
C ASP A 15 -2.97 -11.39 7.97
N ALA A 16 -1.87 -11.00 8.62
CA ALA A 16 -1.89 -10.10 9.78
C ALA A 16 -2.44 -8.71 9.42
N ALA A 17 -2.12 -8.17 8.25
CA ALA A 17 -2.66 -6.90 7.78
C ALA A 17 -4.17 -7.00 7.50
N GLU A 18 -4.63 -8.10 6.90
CA GLU A 18 -6.07 -8.35 6.68
C GLU A 18 -6.85 -8.42 8.01
N GLU A 19 -6.26 -9.04 9.03
CA GLU A 19 -6.80 -9.11 10.38
C GLU A 19 -6.82 -7.74 11.07
N LEU A 20 -5.72 -6.98 11.01
CA LEU A 20 -5.62 -5.63 11.57
C LEU A 20 -6.75 -4.73 11.06
N PHE A 21 -7.08 -4.85 9.78
CA PHE A 21 -8.10 -4.06 9.08
C PHE A 21 -9.50 -4.66 9.13
N ASN A 22 -9.71 -5.76 9.86
CA ASN A 22 -11.00 -6.42 9.96
C ASN A 22 -11.63 -6.68 8.57
N SER A 23 -10.83 -7.07 7.58
CA SER A 23 -11.26 -7.11 6.17
C SER A 23 -12.48 -8.03 5.95
N LYS A 24 -12.65 -9.06 6.79
CA LYS A 24 -13.84 -9.93 6.82
C LYS A 24 -15.15 -9.16 7.06
N LYS A 25 -15.12 -8.06 7.83
CA LYS A 25 -16.29 -7.22 8.09
C LYS A 25 -16.80 -6.49 6.84
N ILE A 26 -15.91 -6.21 5.87
CA ILE A 26 -16.28 -5.55 4.60
C ILE A 26 -17.26 -6.43 3.83
N PHE A 27 -16.99 -7.74 3.78
CA PHE A 27 -17.77 -8.69 2.99
C PHE A 27 -19.07 -9.12 3.69
N ASN A 28 -19.12 -9.11 5.03
CA ASN A 28 -20.35 -9.43 5.77
C ASN A 28 -21.21 -8.20 6.10
N ARG A 29 -20.86 -7.00 5.59
CA ARG A 29 -21.57 -5.72 5.78
C ARG A 29 -21.69 -5.26 7.24
N THR A 30 -20.71 -5.60 8.08
CA THR A 30 -20.61 -5.09 9.46
C THR A 30 -19.46 -4.09 9.63
N PHE A 31 -18.86 -3.65 8.53
CA PHE A 31 -17.76 -2.69 8.51
C PHE A 31 -18.27 -1.29 8.83
N THR A 32 -17.66 -0.65 9.83
CA THR A 32 -18.09 0.66 10.34
C THR A 32 -17.23 1.81 9.82
N LEU A 33 -17.70 3.05 10.00
CA LEU A 33 -16.89 4.24 9.73
C LEU A 33 -15.62 4.31 10.60
N GLU A 34 -15.66 3.79 11.83
CA GLU A 34 -14.48 3.72 12.70
C GLU A 34 -13.45 2.69 12.20
N ASP A 35 -13.92 1.54 11.68
CA ASP A 35 -13.03 0.60 10.99
C ASP A 35 -12.39 1.28 9.76
N TYR A 36 -13.14 2.09 9.00
CA TYR A 36 -12.62 2.84 7.85
C TYR A 36 -11.57 3.87 8.24
N LYS A 37 -11.85 4.70 9.26
CA LYS A 37 -10.90 5.67 9.81
C LYS A 37 -9.61 5.02 10.27
N LYS A 38 -9.69 3.83 10.89
CA LYS A 38 -8.51 3.04 11.26
C LYS A 38 -7.68 2.69 10.04
N ILE A 39 -8.29 2.13 8.98
CA ILE A 39 -7.56 1.81 7.75
C ILE A 39 -6.88 3.04 7.16
N ILE A 40 -7.62 4.14 7.00
CA ILE A 40 -7.10 5.37 6.38
C ILE A 40 -5.98 5.96 7.24
N GLY A 41 -6.15 6.04 8.57
CA GLY A 41 -5.12 6.56 9.47
C GLY A 41 -3.85 5.72 9.44
N THR A 42 -3.95 4.39 9.54
CA THR A 42 -2.78 3.49 9.51
C THR A 42 -2.05 3.54 8.16
N ASN A 43 -2.78 3.51 7.02
CA ASN A 43 -2.16 3.59 5.70
C ASN A 43 -1.58 4.99 5.41
N TYR A 44 -2.21 6.05 5.94
CA TYR A 44 -1.69 7.41 5.81
C TYR A 44 -0.31 7.50 6.45
N LEU A 45 -0.14 7.03 7.69
CA LEU A 45 1.15 7.04 8.36
C LEU A 45 2.19 6.17 7.65
N MET A 46 1.79 5.01 7.13
CA MET A 46 2.68 4.21 6.27
C MET A 46 3.16 5.00 5.06
N LEU A 47 2.26 5.63 4.31
CA LEU A 47 2.62 6.37 3.09
C LEU A 47 3.45 7.62 3.39
N LEU A 48 3.06 8.38 4.42
CA LEU A 48 3.76 9.59 4.86
C LEU A 48 5.24 9.32 5.17
N HIS A 49 5.54 8.15 5.76
CA HIS A 49 6.90 7.80 6.18
C HIS A 49 7.67 6.94 5.18
N SER A 50 7.05 6.51 4.08
CA SER A 50 7.69 5.60 3.13
C SER A 50 7.74 6.11 1.69
N GLU A 51 6.72 6.83 1.21
CA GLU A 51 6.56 7.11 -0.23
C GLU A 51 7.73 7.91 -0.80
N ASP A 52 8.09 9.04 -0.18
CA ASP A 52 9.18 9.89 -0.66
C ASP A 52 10.54 9.19 -0.60
N GLN A 53 10.78 8.37 0.42
CA GLN A 53 12.02 7.60 0.56
C GLN A 53 12.14 6.49 -0.48
N ILE A 54 11.05 5.77 -0.73
CA ILE A 54 10.96 4.77 -1.80
C ILE A 54 11.24 5.43 -3.13
N PHE A 55 10.58 6.55 -3.42
CA PHE A 55 10.66 7.19 -4.72
C PHE A 55 12.04 7.81 -4.96
N SER A 56 12.67 8.36 -3.92
CA SER A 56 14.04 8.87 -4.01
C SER A 56 15.07 7.77 -4.22
N SER A 57 14.81 6.56 -3.72
CA SER A 57 15.67 5.39 -3.90
C SER A 57 15.53 4.73 -5.28
N LEU A 58 14.41 4.98 -5.98
CA LEU A 58 14.10 4.44 -7.30
C LEU A 58 14.17 5.56 -8.34
N SER A 59 15.38 5.84 -8.84
CA SER A 59 15.64 6.96 -9.75
C SER A 59 16.12 6.52 -11.14
N GLY A 60 16.20 7.48 -12.08
CA GLY A 60 16.65 7.24 -13.45
C GLY A 60 15.68 6.37 -14.25
N ASP A 61 16.23 5.53 -15.13
CA ASP A 61 15.44 4.66 -16.04
C ASP A 61 14.43 3.77 -15.32
N LEU A 62 14.75 3.35 -14.08
CA LEU A 62 13.85 2.53 -13.28
C LEU A 62 12.59 3.30 -12.87
N ALA A 63 12.71 4.59 -12.57
CA ALA A 63 11.57 5.44 -12.21
C ALA A 63 10.56 5.56 -13.34
N ASP A 64 11.06 5.70 -14.58
CA ASP A 64 10.23 5.82 -15.78
C ASP A 64 9.56 4.49 -16.14
N LYS A 65 10.29 3.38 -16.08
CA LYS A 65 9.73 2.03 -16.27
C LYS A 65 8.61 1.72 -15.28
N LEU A 66 8.78 2.15 -14.02
CA LEU A 66 7.80 2.00 -12.96
C LEU A 66 6.70 3.06 -13.00
N GLN A 67 6.79 4.10 -13.82
CA GLN A 67 5.80 5.19 -13.86
C GLN A 67 5.57 5.82 -12.47
N LEU A 68 6.63 6.06 -11.68
CA LEU A 68 6.49 6.42 -10.26
C LEU A 68 5.59 7.62 -10.00
N LYS A 69 5.59 8.63 -10.89
CA LYS A 69 4.72 9.81 -10.76
C LYS A 69 3.24 9.43 -10.63
N GLU A 70 2.81 8.41 -11.38
CA GLU A 70 1.42 7.94 -11.37
C GLU A 70 1.14 7.00 -10.21
N ARG A 71 2.17 6.58 -9.45
CA ARG A 71 2.02 5.70 -8.28
C ARG A 71 1.89 6.42 -6.96
N LYS A 72 1.94 7.76 -6.95
CA LYS A 72 1.75 8.57 -5.74
C LYS A 72 0.36 8.33 -5.14
N LYS A 73 0.33 7.90 -3.89
CA LYS A 73 -0.88 7.63 -3.11
C LYS A 73 -1.01 8.57 -1.94
N LEU A 74 0.08 9.15 -1.45
CA LEU A 74 0.06 10.10 -0.34
C LEU A 74 -0.94 11.26 -0.58
N PRO A 75 -0.95 11.96 -1.74
CA PRO A 75 -1.91 13.03 -1.99
C PRO A 75 -3.37 12.56 -2.07
N LEU A 76 -3.61 11.28 -2.36
CA LEU A 76 -4.95 10.71 -2.45
C LEU A 76 -5.48 10.38 -1.06
N ILE A 77 -4.66 9.76 -0.22
CA ILE A 77 -5.06 9.42 1.15
C ILE A 77 -5.18 10.67 2.03
N GLU A 78 -4.43 11.75 1.75
CA GLU A 78 -4.60 13.04 2.42
C GLU A 78 -5.98 13.66 2.16
N LYS A 79 -6.54 13.49 0.96
CA LYS A 79 -7.91 13.92 0.67
C LYS A 79 -8.94 13.15 1.48
N ASP A 80 -8.76 11.83 1.59
CA ASP A 80 -9.63 10.98 2.40
C ASP A 80 -9.49 11.33 3.89
N LEU A 81 -8.26 11.53 4.38
CA LEU A 81 -7.97 11.95 5.76
C LEU A 81 -8.69 13.26 6.12
N ALA A 82 -8.60 14.27 5.23
CA ALA A 82 -9.28 15.55 5.39
C ALA A 82 -10.80 15.40 5.41
N SER A 83 -11.37 14.57 4.52
CA SER A 83 -12.82 14.30 4.49
C SER A 83 -13.33 13.62 5.78
N LEU A 84 -12.47 12.86 6.46
CA LEU A 84 -12.78 12.16 7.70
C LEU A 84 -12.50 12.99 8.97
N SER A 85 -11.98 14.22 8.81
CA SER A 85 -11.54 15.07 9.94
C SER A 85 -10.56 14.34 10.89
N LEU A 86 -9.68 13.52 10.32
CA LEU A 86 -8.64 12.83 11.10
C LEU A 86 -7.42 13.75 11.26
N GLU A 87 -6.86 13.78 12.47
CA GLU A 87 -5.64 14.53 12.75
C GLU A 87 -4.40 13.76 12.31
N ASN A 88 -3.38 14.51 11.89
CA ASN A 88 -2.06 13.95 11.60
C ASN A 88 -1.44 13.40 12.89
N LYS A 89 -0.93 12.17 12.83
CA LYS A 89 -0.13 11.59 13.90
C LYS A 89 1.34 11.55 13.48
N THR A 90 2.22 11.66 14.45
CA THR A 90 3.64 11.34 14.28
C THR A 90 3.83 9.87 14.65
N PRO A 91 4.44 9.03 13.81
CA PRO A 91 4.72 7.65 14.17
C PRO A 91 5.83 7.60 15.24
N ALA A 92 5.93 6.45 15.89
CA ALA A 92 6.91 6.23 16.94
C ALA A 92 8.36 6.05 16.43
N HIS A 93 8.53 5.68 15.16
CA HIS A 93 9.84 5.37 14.57
C HIS A 93 9.86 5.76 13.09
N ASP A 94 11.06 6.01 12.56
CA ASP A 94 11.27 6.24 11.14
C ASP A 94 11.44 4.93 10.38
N LEU A 95 10.98 4.91 9.13
CA LEU A 95 11.21 3.82 8.20
C LEU A 95 12.38 4.18 7.31
N GLU A 96 13.35 3.30 7.13
CA GLU A 96 14.50 3.54 6.26
C GLU A 96 14.78 2.34 5.34
N PHE A 97 15.14 2.64 4.09
CA PHE A 97 15.52 1.67 3.08
C PHE A 97 17.01 1.83 2.75
N ALA A 98 17.77 0.75 2.89
CA ALA A 98 19.22 0.77 2.70
C ALA A 98 19.62 0.88 1.23
N ASN A 99 18.77 0.43 0.31
CA ASN A 99 19.04 0.42 -1.12
C ASN A 99 17.75 0.35 -1.96
N ALA A 100 17.91 0.44 -3.28
CA ALA A 100 16.81 0.37 -4.24
C ALA A 100 16.03 -0.95 -4.21
N ASN A 101 16.67 -2.08 -3.88
CA ASN A 101 15.98 -3.37 -3.80
C ASN A 101 15.01 -3.40 -2.60
N GLU A 102 15.42 -2.89 -1.44
CA GLU A 102 14.50 -2.73 -0.31
C GLU A 102 13.34 -1.79 -0.66
N ALA A 103 13.61 -0.67 -1.34
CA ALA A 103 12.57 0.25 -1.78
C ALA A 103 11.58 -0.42 -2.76
N LEU A 104 12.05 -1.25 -3.70
CA LEU A 104 11.20 -2.08 -4.58
C LEU A 104 10.32 -3.04 -3.78
N GLY A 105 10.87 -3.64 -2.73
CA GLY A 105 10.14 -4.54 -1.83
C GLY A 105 9.01 -3.84 -1.10
N ALA A 106 9.25 -2.64 -0.58
CA ALA A 106 8.22 -1.83 0.03
C ALA A 106 7.16 -1.39 -0.99
N LEU A 107 7.59 -0.96 -2.17
CA LEU A 107 6.66 -0.60 -3.24
C LEU A 107 5.79 -1.79 -3.67
N TYR A 108 6.32 -3.02 -3.68
CA TYR A 108 5.54 -4.23 -3.93
C TYR A 108 4.36 -4.40 -2.96
N VAL A 109 4.56 -4.11 -1.68
CA VAL A 109 3.50 -4.19 -0.66
C VAL A 109 2.43 -3.12 -0.91
N ILE A 110 2.85 -1.88 -1.18
CA ILE A 110 1.95 -0.77 -1.49
C ILE A 110 1.13 -1.07 -2.75
N GLU A 111 1.78 -1.43 -3.85
CA GLU A 111 1.12 -1.72 -5.13
C GLU A 111 0.19 -2.94 -5.03
N GLY A 112 0.64 -4.00 -4.34
CA GLY A 112 -0.15 -5.22 -4.15
C GLY A 112 -1.46 -4.95 -3.40
N SER A 113 -1.44 -4.05 -2.40
CA SER A 113 -2.62 -3.66 -1.63
C SER A 113 -3.72 -2.99 -2.47
N THR A 114 -3.38 -2.42 -3.63
CA THR A 114 -4.35 -1.70 -4.48
C THR A 114 -5.33 -2.61 -5.21
N LEU A 115 -5.00 -3.91 -5.36
CA LEU A 115 -5.79 -4.88 -6.13
C LEU A 115 -7.21 -5.06 -5.59
N GLY A 116 -7.36 -5.00 -4.27
CA GLY A 116 -8.66 -5.08 -3.61
C GLY A 116 -9.41 -3.76 -3.52
N GLY A 117 -8.75 -2.63 -3.80
CA GLY A 117 -9.24 -1.29 -3.46
C GLY A 117 -10.57 -0.95 -4.13
N ASN A 118 -10.71 -1.17 -5.44
CA ASN A 118 -11.96 -0.94 -6.15
C ASN A 118 -13.12 -1.80 -5.63
N VAL A 119 -12.83 -3.04 -5.20
CA VAL A 119 -13.85 -3.93 -4.62
C VAL A 119 -14.30 -3.40 -3.27
N ILE A 120 -13.35 -2.97 -2.43
CA ILE A 120 -13.61 -2.38 -1.11
C ILE A 120 -14.44 -1.09 -1.28
N ALA A 121 -14.01 -0.14 -2.10
CA ALA A 121 -14.72 1.11 -2.35
C ALA A 121 -16.16 0.86 -2.83
N ARG A 122 -16.33 -0.03 -3.81
CA ARG A 122 -17.66 -0.41 -4.32
C ARG A 122 -18.54 -1.06 -3.25
N GLN A 123 -17.96 -1.89 -2.37
CA GLN A 123 -18.73 -2.55 -1.31
C GLN A 123 -19.13 -1.56 -0.21
N LEU A 124 -18.21 -0.69 0.21
CA LEU A 124 -18.45 0.31 1.24
C LEU A 124 -19.42 1.40 0.77
N SER A 125 -19.38 1.82 -0.50
CA SER A 125 -20.37 2.76 -1.08
C SER A 125 -21.82 2.29 -1.02
N LYS A 126 -22.06 0.99 -0.77
CA LYS A 126 -23.39 0.39 -0.61
C LYS A 126 -23.77 0.15 0.86
N THR A 127 -22.90 0.53 1.78
CA THR A 127 -23.08 0.39 3.23
C THR A 127 -23.54 1.73 3.79
N GLU A 128 -24.57 1.70 4.64
CA GLU A 128 -25.07 2.91 5.31
C GLU A 128 -23.96 3.61 6.11
N GLY A 129 -23.89 4.94 6.02
CA GLY A 129 -22.87 5.75 6.70
C GLY A 129 -21.61 6.02 5.88
N PHE A 130 -21.59 5.63 4.61
CA PHE A 130 -20.50 5.90 3.65
C PHE A 130 -20.89 6.82 2.49
N ASP A 131 -22.08 7.41 2.52
CA ASP A 131 -22.66 8.18 1.40
C ASP A 131 -21.79 9.38 0.99
N GLU A 132 -21.09 9.99 1.94
CA GLU A 132 -20.21 11.16 1.74
C GLU A 132 -18.73 10.78 1.54
N VAL A 133 -18.39 9.49 1.54
CA VAL A 133 -17.00 9.02 1.43
C VAL A 133 -16.60 8.87 -0.03
N THR A 134 -15.50 9.49 -0.44
CA THR A 134 -15.05 9.56 -1.84
C THR A 134 -14.05 8.45 -2.23
N PHE A 135 -13.46 7.75 -1.26
CA PHE A 135 -12.58 6.59 -1.46
C PHE A 135 -11.38 6.86 -2.41
N ASN A 136 -10.76 8.04 -2.36
CA ASN A 136 -9.68 8.42 -3.27
C ASN A 136 -8.50 7.44 -3.21
N PHE A 137 -8.13 7.00 -2.01
CA PHE A 137 -7.03 6.06 -1.79
C PHE A 137 -7.34 4.67 -2.37
N PHE A 138 -8.52 4.13 -2.06
CA PHE A 138 -8.91 2.81 -2.55
C PHE A 138 -9.21 2.78 -4.06
N GLY A 139 -9.64 3.91 -4.63
CA GLY A 139 -9.84 4.12 -6.05
C GLY A 139 -8.62 4.69 -6.78
N CYS A 140 -7.41 4.59 -6.23
CA CYS A 140 -6.24 5.33 -6.74
C CYS A 140 -5.94 5.13 -8.24
N TYR A 141 -6.29 3.97 -8.81
CA TYR A 141 -6.09 3.68 -10.23
C TYR A 141 -7.36 3.49 -11.04
N GLN A 142 -8.53 3.52 -10.40
CA GLN A 142 -9.83 3.26 -11.05
C GLN A 142 -9.75 1.98 -11.91
N GLU A 143 -10.16 2.02 -13.18
CA GLU A 143 -10.11 0.89 -14.11
C GLU A 143 -8.68 0.37 -14.41
N ASN A 144 -7.65 1.14 -14.11
CA ASN A 144 -6.26 0.82 -14.45
C ASN A 144 -5.53 -0.01 -13.39
N THR A 145 -6.16 -0.35 -12.25
CA THR A 145 -5.52 -1.12 -11.16
C THR A 145 -4.80 -2.38 -11.66
N GLY A 146 -5.44 -3.18 -12.52
CA GLY A 146 -4.85 -4.40 -13.06
C GLY A 146 -3.65 -4.12 -13.97
N ALA A 147 -3.71 -3.07 -14.79
CA ALA A 147 -2.61 -2.68 -15.68
C ALA A 147 -1.41 -2.13 -14.90
N MET A 148 -1.65 -1.28 -13.90
CA MET A 148 -0.62 -0.72 -13.02
C MET A 148 0.11 -1.82 -12.25
N TRP A 149 -0.63 -2.80 -11.71
CA TRP A 149 -0.03 -3.95 -11.02
C TRP A 149 0.78 -4.84 -11.98
N LYS A 150 0.23 -5.11 -13.17
CA LYS A 150 0.92 -5.93 -14.17
C LYS A 150 2.25 -5.29 -14.59
N ASN A 151 2.25 -4.01 -14.93
CA ASN A 151 3.47 -3.27 -15.28
C ASN A 151 4.48 -3.31 -14.12
N PHE A 152 4.05 -3.04 -12.89
CA PHE A 152 4.94 -3.07 -11.73
C PHE A 152 5.63 -4.43 -11.58
N LYS A 153 4.85 -5.52 -11.60
CA LYS A 153 5.40 -6.88 -11.48
C LYS A 153 6.36 -7.21 -12.61
N GLU A 154 6.04 -6.85 -13.85
CA GLU A 154 6.90 -7.12 -15.00
C GLU A 154 8.26 -6.43 -14.85
N VAL A 155 8.27 -5.16 -14.42
CA VAL A 155 9.51 -4.42 -14.15
C VAL A 155 10.25 -5.06 -12.97
N LEU A 156 9.57 -5.34 -11.86
CA LEU A 156 10.16 -5.95 -10.68
C LEU A 156 10.83 -7.30 -11.00
N ASP A 157 10.14 -8.16 -11.75
CA ASP A 157 10.63 -9.49 -12.12
C ASP A 157 11.75 -9.46 -13.17
N THR A 158 11.85 -8.38 -13.95
CA THR A 158 12.89 -8.19 -14.97
C THR A 158 14.16 -7.56 -14.40
N GLU A 159 14.02 -6.56 -13.54
CA GLU A 159 15.14 -5.74 -13.06
C GLU A 159 15.86 -6.36 -11.85
N VAL A 160 15.18 -7.21 -11.06
CA VAL A 160 15.75 -7.81 -9.86
C VAL A 160 16.39 -9.18 -10.15
N ALA A 161 17.71 -9.24 -10.02
CA ALA A 161 18.45 -10.51 -10.06
C ALA A 161 18.20 -11.36 -8.80
N GLU A 162 18.25 -12.69 -8.93
CA GLU A 162 18.00 -13.65 -7.84
C GLU A 162 18.83 -13.40 -6.58
N LYS A 163 20.11 -13.03 -6.75
CA LYS A 163 21.00 -12.70 -5.62
C LYS A 163 20.52 -11.53 -4.74
N ASN A 164 19.57 -10.72 -5.22
CA ASN A 164 19.02 -9.56 -4.50
C ASN A 164 17.63 -9.86 -3.90
N TYR A 165 17.09 -11.06 -4.04
CA TYR A 165 15.73 -11.39 -3.57
C TYR A 165 15.55 -11.13 -2.07
N ASP A 166 16.58 -11.40 -1.27
CA ASP A 166 16.53 -11.18 0.18
C ASP A 166 16.49 -9.70 0.55
N GLU A 167 17.13 -8.83 -0.24
CA GLU A 167 17.03 -7.37 -0.04
C GLU A 167 15.62 -6.88 -0.37
N VAL A 168 15.03 -7.35 -1.46
CA VAL A 168 13.63 -7.02 -1.79
C VAL A 168 12.67 -7.54 -0.72
N LEU A 169 12.89 -8.75 -0.21
CA LEU A 169 12.11 -9.30 0.89
C LEU A 169 12.28 -8.51 2.18
N SER A 170 13.49 -8.05 2.50
CA SER A 170 13.78 -7.17 3.64
C SER A 170 12.93 -5.91 3.58
N GLY A 171 12.92 -5.23 2.44
CA GLY A 171 12.10 -4.03 2.22
C GLY A 171 10.60 -4.26 2.40
N ALA A 172 10.07 -5.35 1.84
CA ALA A 172 8.66 -5.72 2.01
C ALA A 172 8.32 -5.98 3.49
N LYS A 173 9.18 -6.71 4.21
CA LYS A 173 9.00 -7.00 5.64
C LYS A 173 9.08 -5.73 6.50
N LYS A 174 9.97 -4.80 6.18
CA LYS A 174 10.07 -3.49 6.86
C LYS A 174 8.75 -2.74 6.75
N LEU A 175 8.18 -2.62 5.54
CA LEU A 175 6.93 -1.89 5.36
C LEU A 175 5.75 -2.58 6.06
N TYR A 176 5.62 -3.91 5.95
CA TYR A 176 4.59 -4.64 6.69
C TYR A 176 4.73 -4.47 8.20
N THR A 177 5.95 -4.59 8.72
CA THR A 177 6.21 -4.43 10.16
C THR A 177 5.84 -3.02 10.61
N PHE A 178 6.18 -2.00 9.82
CA PHE A 178 5.76 -0.63 10.09
C PHE A 178 4.24 -0.51 10.12
N LEU A 179 3.55 -0.95 9.06
CA LEU A 179 2.09 -0.91 8.95
C LEU A 179 1.39 -1.56 10.15
N LEU A 180 1.89 -2.71 10.61
CA LEU A 180 1.31 -3.47 11.71
C LEU A 180 1.53 -2.81 13.10
N ASN A 181 2.51 -1.90 13.21
CA ASN A 181 2.92 -1.30 14.49
C ASN A 181 2.83 0.23 14.54
N VAL A 182 2.28 0.89 13.52
CA VAL A 182 2.26 2.37 13.39
C VAL A 182 1.22 3.07 14.29
N ASN A 183 0.53 2.35 15.17
CA ASN A 183 -0.57 2.88 15.99
C ASN A 183 -0.15 3.25 17.41
#